data_AF-A0A3M1NCC8-F1
#
_entry.id   AF-A0A3M1NCC8-F1
#
_cell.length_a   1.000
_cell.length_b   1.000
_cell.length_c   1.000
_cell.angle_alpha   90.00
_cell.angle_beta   90.00
_cell.angle_gamma   90.00
#
_symmetry.space_group_name_H-M   'P 1'
#
loop_
_entity.id
_entity.type
_entity.pdbx_description
1 polymer ?
#
loop_
_entity_poly.entity_id
_entity_poly.type
_entity_poly.pdbx_seq_one_letter_code
_entity_poly.pdbx_strand_id
1 'polypeptide(L)' 'MKQNVGKVDRIIRLILGVAAIGVGVAAQGTGLIVGAIVGVALIGTALTGRCLAYVPFGINTCSAKERSQA' A
#
# COMPACT_ATOMS: atom_id res chain seq x y z
N MET A 1 -0.19 -17.18 2.12
CA MET A 1 0.18 -16.44 3.35
C MET A 1 -1.02 -15.64 3.82
N LYS A 2 -1.38 -15.68 5.11
CA LYS A 2 -2.60 -15.03 5.66
C LYS A 2 -2.60 -13.52 5.36
N GLN A 3 -3.47 -13.07 4.47
CA GLN A 3 -3.58 -11.66 4.10
C GLN A 3 -4.20 -10.86 5.25
N ASN A 4 -3.68 -9.66 5.51
CA ASN A 4 -4.21 -8.73 6.52
C ASN A 4 -4.66 -7.38 5.92
N VAL A 5 -4.43 -7.19 4.61
CA VAL A 5 -4.84 -6.01 3.85
C VAL A 5 -5.98 -6.38 2.92
N GLY A 6 -7.16 -5.85 3.21
CA GLY A 6 -8.34 -6.00 2.38
C GLY A 6 -8.27 -5.22 1.07
N LYS A 7 -9.21 -5.47 0.16
CA LYS A 7 -9.31 -4.85 -1.18
C LYS A 7 -9.39 -3.33 -1.09
N VAL A 8 -10.15 -2.80 -0.13
CA VAL A 8 -10.29 -1.34 0.06
C VAL A 8 -8.94 -0.72 0.43
N ASP A 9 -8.24 -1.28 1.42
CA ASP A 9 -6.93 -0.78 1.87
C ASP A 9 -5.86 -0.90 0.76
N ARG A 10 -5.95 -1.97 -0.04
CA ARG A 10 -5.14 -2.14 -1.27
C ARG A 10 -5.36 -1.01 -2.29
N ILE A 11 -6.62 -0.68 -2.57
CA ILE A 11 -6.98 0.36 -3.54
C ILE A 11 -6.49 1.72 -3.03
N ILE A 12 -6.72 2.02 -1.75
CA ILE A 12 -6.24 3.27 -1.13
C ILE A 12 -4.72 3.39 -1.26
N ARG A 13 -3.96 2.34 -0.92
CA ARG A 13 -2.49 2.33 -1.05
C ARG A 13 -2.03 2.47 -2.49
N LEU A 14 -2.74 1.87 -3.45
CA LEU A 14 -2.43 2.01 -4.86
C LEU A 14 -2.61 3.48 -5.32
N ILE A 15 -3.73 4.10 -4.95
CA ILE A 15 -4.04 5.50 -5.27
C ILE A 15 -3.00 6.43 -4.64
N LEU A 16 -2.72 6.25 -3.34
CA LEU A 16 -1.73 7.05 -2.62
C LEU A 16 -0.31 6.85 -3.19
N GLY A 17 0.05 5.62 -3.56
CA GLY A 17 1.34 5.33 -4.16
C GLY A 17 1.53 6.00 -5.52
N VAL A 18 0.52 5.93 -6.39
CA VAL A 18 0.53 6.62 -7.69
C VAL A 18 0.57 8.14 -7.50
N ALA A 19 -0.22 8.68 -6.57
CA ALA A 19 -0.21 10.11 -6.27
C ALA A 19 1.15 10.58 -5.75
N ALA A 20 1.80 9.82 -4.85
CA ALA A 20 3.12 10.14 -4.31
C ALA A 20 4.20 10.16 -5.41
N ILE A 21 4.14 9.24 -6.37
CA ILE A 21 5.05 9.25 -7.53
C ILE A 21 4.78 10.48 -8.40
N GLY A 22 3.51 10.79 -8.71
CA GLY A 22 3.15 11.95 -9.53
C GLY A 22 3.61 13.27 -8.92
N VAL A 23 3.40 13.45 -7.61
CA VAL A 23 3.88 14.63 -6.87
C VAL A 23 5.41 14.67 -6.83
N GLY A 24 6.07 13.53 -6.62
CA GLY A 24 7.53 13.45 -6.63
C GLY A 24 8.13 13.84 -7.97
N VAL A 25 7.56 13.35 -9.07
CA VAL A 25 7.96 13.72 -10.44
C VAL A 25 7.79 15.23 -10.67
N ALA A 26 6.68 15.81 -10.21
CA ALA A 26 6.43 17.25 -10.34
C ALA A 26 7.41 18.10 -9.51
N ALA A 27 7.82 17.63 -8.33
CA ALA A 27 8.74 18.33 -7.43
C ALA A 27 10.20 18.34 -7.92
N GLN A 28 10.58 17.38 -8.77
CA GLN A 28 11.95 17.18 -9.30
C GLN A 28 13.03 17.02 -8.21
N GLY A 29 14.27 16.72 -8.62
CA GLY A 29 15.41 16.56 -7.70
C GLY A 29 15.14 15.56 -6.56
N THR A 30 15.32 16.00 -5.32
CA THR A 30 15.08 15.17 -4.12
C THR A 30 13.62 14.70 -4.02
N GLY A 31 12.66 15.52 -4.48
CA GLY A 31 11.24 15.17 -4.46
C GLY A 31 10.91 13.94 -5.32
N LEU A 32 11.62 13.78 -6.45
CA LEU A 32 11.46 12.61 -7.34
C LEU A 32 11.91 11.33 -6.66
N ILE A 33 13.05 11.37 -5.96
CA ILE A 33 13.59 10.22 -5.23
C ILE A 33 12.65 9.84 -4.09
N VAL A 34 12.22 10.82 -3.29
CA VAL A 34 11.32 10.58 -2.15
C VAL A 34 9.97 10.04 -2.62
N GLY A 35 9.36 10.66 -3.64
CA GLY A 35 8.09 10.22 -4.20
C GLY A 35 8.17 8.82 -4.81
N ALA A 36 9.28 8.48 -5.47
CA ALA A 36 9.52 7.14 -5.99
C ALA A 36 9.63 6.09 -4.87
N ILE A 37 10.42 6.35 -3.81
CA ILE A 37 10.58 5.43 -2.68
C ILE A 37 9.25 5.19 -1.97
N VAL A 38 8.54 6.27 -1.61
CA VAL A 38 7.26 6.20 -0.90
C VAL A 38 6.21 5.51 -1.77
N GLY A 39 6.13 5.89 -3.04
CA GLY A 39 5.18 5.32 -3.98
C GLY A 39 5.38 3.83 -4.21
N VAL A 40 6.62 3.40 -4.45
CA VAL A 40 6.96 1.98 -4.63
C VAL A 40 6.68 1.18 -3.37
N ALA A 41 6.97 1.72 -2.17
CA ALA A 41 6.66 1.05 -0.91
C ALA A 41 5.14 0.86 -0.72
N LEU A 42 4.34 1.89 -1.01
CA LEU A 42 2.87 1.80 -0.91
C LEU A 42 2.29 0.80 -1.92
N ILE A 43 2.74 0.85 -3.17
CA ILE A 43 2.30 -0.10 -4.21
C ILE A 43 2.75 -1.52 -3.87
N GLY A 44 3.99 -1.71 -3.44
CA GLY A 44 4.52 -3.02 -3.04
C GLY A 44 3.73 -3.63 -1.88
N THR A 45 3.38 -2.83 -0.87
CA THR A 45 2.55 -3.30 0.25
C THR A 45 1.09 -3.57 -0.16
N ALA A 46 0.56 -2.87 -1.16
CA ALA A 46 -0.73 -3.19 -1.75
C ALA A 46 -0.68 -4.56 -2.45
N LEU A 47 0.32 -4.81 -3.29
CA LEU A 47 0.42 -6.04 -4.09
C LEU A 47 0.60 -7.30 -3.23
N THR A 48 1.39 -7.23 -2.16
CA THR A 48 1.63 -8.39 -1.29
C THR A 48 0.43 -8.77 -0.42
N GLY A 49 -0.55 -7.87 -0.24
CA GLY A 49 -1.71 -8.11 0.61
C GLY A 49 -1.37 -8.34 2.09
N ARG A 50 -0.14 -8.01 2.48
CA ARG A 50 0.41 -8.13 3.83
C ARG A 50 1.17 -6.86 4.17
N CYS A 51 0.60 -6.05 5.05
CA CYS A 51 1.33 -4.95 5.64
C CYS A 51 2.04 -5.46 6.91
N LEU A 52 3.38 -5.50 6.88
CA LEU A 52 4.19 -5.91 8.03
C LEU A 52 3.93 -5.03 9.25
N ALA A 53 3.68 -3.72 9.04
CA ALA A 53 3.37 -2.79 10.11
C ALA A 53 2.08 -3.16 10.86
N TYR A 54 1.11 -3.82 10.22
CA TYR A 54 -0.14 -4.24 10.87
C TYR A 54 0.01 -5.55 11.66
N VAL A 55 1.10 -6.30 11.45
CA VAL A 55 1.37 -7.57 12.13
C VAL A 55 1.56 -7.39 13.65
N PRO A 56 2.41 -6.46 14.16
CA PRO A 56 2.55 -6.25 15.60
C PRO A 56 1.28 -5.71 16.26
N PHE A 57 0.43 -5.00 15.52
CA PHE A 57 -0.84 -4.46 16.02
C PHE A 57 -2.04 -5.40 15.81
N GLY A 58 -1.87 -6.55 15.16
CA GLY A 58 -2.95 -7.51 14.90
C GLY A 58 -4.06 -7.00 13.99
N ILE A 59 -3.86 -5.91 13.25
CA ILE A 59 -4.88 -5.27 12.42
C ILE A 59 -5.13 -6.10 11.16
N ASN A 60 -6.40 -6.38 10.87
CA ASN A 60 -6.82 -7.04 9.65
C ASN A 60 -7.97 -6.25 9.01
N THR A 61 -7.72 -5.69 7.82
CA THR A 61 -8.71 -4.91 7.07
C THR A 61 -9.47 -5.73 6.03
N CYS A 62 -9.25 -7.05 5.98
CA CYS A 62 -10.00 -7.94 5.10
C CYS A 62 -11.47 -8.01 5.54
N SER A 63 -12.37 -7.71 4.62
CA SER A 63 -13.81 -7.86 4.86
C SER A 63 -14.19 -9.33 5.05
N ALA A 64 -15.38 -9.59 5.62
CA ALA A 64 -15.91 -10.94 5.76
C ALA A 64 -15.98 -11.68 4.41
N LYS A 65 -16.22 -10.96 3.31
CA LYS A 65 -16.28 -11.49 1.94
C LYS A 65 -14.89 -11.87 1.40
N GLU A 66 -13.84 -11.16 1.82
CA GLU A 66 -12.45 -11.48 1.44
C GLU A 66 -11.87 -12.65 2.25
N ARG A 67 -12.38 -12.89 3.46
CA ARG A 67 -11.93 -14.00 4.32
C ARG A 67 -12.29 -15.39 3.77
N SER A 68 -13.34 -15.51 2.94
CA SER A 68 -13.73 -16.75 2.25
C SER A 68 -12.97 -17.03 0.94
N GLN A 69 -12.14 -16.09 0.44
CA GLN A 69 -11.35 -16.28 -0.78
C GLN A 69 -9.86 -16.57 -0.52
N ALA A 70 -9.48 -16.85 0.73
CA ALA A 70 -8.10 -17.03 1.19
C ALA A 70 -7.85 -18.38 1.86
#